data_AF-A0A955MFS4-F1
#
_entry.id   AF-A0A955MFS4-F1
#
_cell.length_a   1.000
_cell.length_b   1.000
_cell.length_c   1.000
_cell.angle_alpha   90.00
_cell.angle_beta   90.00
_cell.angle_gamma   90.00
#
_symmetry.space_group_name_H-M   'P 1'
#
loop_
_entity.id
_entity.type
_entity.pdbx_description
1 polymer ?
#
loop_
_entity_poly.entity_id
_entity_poly.type
_entity_poly.pdbx_seq_one_letter_code
_entity_poly.pdbx_strand_id
1 'polypeptide(L)' 'MLTKTKKFFSEVIVELKKVSWSTKQELVDAVWIVIISSFFLGIFIGSTDFVLSKLLGLLIR' A
#
# COMPACT_ATOMS: atom_id res chain seq x y z
N MET A 1 -5.27 -38.23 -9.97
CA MET A 1 -4.66 -36.88 -9.93
C MET A 1 -5.43 -35.89 -9.05
N LEU A 2 -6.76 -35.80 -9.15
CA LEU A 2 -7.59 -34.88 -8.34
C LEU A 2 -7.41 -35.02 -6.82
N THR A 3 -7.14 -36.22 -6.32
CA THR A 3 -6.89 -36.50 -4.89
C THR A 3 -5.58 -35.91 -4.37
N LYS A 4 -4.51 -35.87 -5.20
CA LYS A 4 -3.23 -35.25 -4.82
C LYS A 4 -3.36 -33.74 -4.70
N THR A 5 -4.07 -33.10 -5.64
CA THR A 5 -4.32 -31.65 -5.61
C THR A 5 -5.14 -31.26 -4.38
N LYS A 6 -6.22 -31.98 -4.07
CA LYS A 6 -7.03 -31.73 -2.87
C LYS A 6 -6.21 -31.86 -1.58
N LYS A 7 -5.30 -32.84 -1.51
CA LYS A 7 -4.40 -33.03 -0.38
C LYS A 7 -3.39 -31.87 -0.25
N PHE A 8 -2.81 -31.43 -1.37
CA PHE A 8 -1.89 -30.29 -1.39
C PHE A 8 -2.56 -28.99 -0.90
N PHE A 9 -3.77 -28.68 -1.36
CA PHE A 9 -4.51 -27.52 -0.84
C PHE A 9 -4.80 -27.63 0.67
N SER A 10 -5.11 -28.83 1.15
CA SER A 10 -5.32 -29.06 2.58
C SER A 10 -4.03 -28.83 3.38
N GLU A 11 -2.87 -29.26 2.88
CA GLU A 11 -1.56 -29.05 3.51
C GLU A 11 -1.18 -27.56 3.52
N VAL A 12 -1.40 -26.85 2.40
CA VAL A 12 -1.16 -25.39 2.30
C VAL A 12 -2.02 -24.61 3.30
N ILE A 13 -3.30 -24.95 3.45
CA ILE A 13 -4.18 -24.29 4.43
C ILE A 13 -3.67 -24.49 5.87
N VAL A 14 -3.11 -25.66 6.18
CA VAL A 14 -2.55 -25.95 7.50
C VAL A 14 -1.28 -25.13 7.75
N GLU A 15 -0.39 -25.01 6.77
CA GLU A 15 0.81 -24.16 6.87
C GLU A 15 0.46 -22.66 6.96
N LEU A 16 -0.53 -22.20 6.18
CA LEU A 16 -1.02 -20.81 6.24
C LEU A 16 -1.63 -20.43 7.59
N LYS A 17 -2.12 -21.39 8.37
CA LYS A 17 -2.58 -21.16 9.75
C LYS A 17 -1.45 -21.03 10.76
N LYS A 18 -0.25 -21.54 10.45
CA LYS A 18 0.95 -21.36 11.29
C LYS A 18 1.62 -20.01 11.06
N VAL A 19 1.25 -19.31 9.98
CA VAL A 19 1.71 -17.95 9.72
C VAL A 19 1.09 -17.02 10.77
N SER A 20 1.95 -16.26 11.46
CA SER A 20 1.56 -15.20 12.38
C SER A 20 1.05 -14.00 11.58
N TRP A 21 -0.23 -14.03 11.21
CA TRP A 21 -0.90 -12.88 10.61
C TRP A 21 -0.97 -11.74 11.63
N SER A 22 -0.71 -10.53 11.16
CA SER A 22 -0.89 -9.30 11.94
C SER A 22 -2.30 -9.23 12.49
N THR A 23 -2.45 -8.63 13.68
CA THR A 23 -3.78 -8.48 14.27
C THR A 23 -4.60 -7.48 13.43
N LYS A 24 -5.94 -7.58 13.51
CA LYS A 24 -6.83 -6.67 12.77
C LYS A 24 -6.57 -5.19 13.13
N GLN A 25 -6.11 -4.93 14.35
CA GLN A 25 -5.77 -3.59 14.83
C GLN A 25 -4.49 -3.08 14.16
N GLU A 26 -3.42 -3.87 14.17
CA GLU A 26 -2.15 -3.52 13.49
C GLU A 26 -2.35 -3.25 12.00
N LEU A 27 -3.22 -4.02 11.33
CA LEU A 27 -3.56 -3.80 9.92
C LEU A 27 -4.22 -2.44 9.70
N VAL A 28 -5.18 -2.06 10.55
CA VAL A 28 -5.88 -0.78 10.45
C VAL A 28 -4.92 0.38 10.75
N ASP A 29 -4.05 0.23 11.74
CA ASP A 29 -3.06 1.23 12.09
C ASP A 29 -2.04 1.43 10.96
N ALA A 30 -1.55 0.33 10.36
CA ALA A 30 -0.67 0.38 9.21
C ALA A 30 -1.32 1.08 8.01
N VAL A 31 -2.59 0.78 7.72
CA VAL A 31 -3.35 1.45 6.65
C VAL A 31 -3.48 2.95 6.92
N TRP A 32 -3.78 3.35 8.16
CA TRP A 32 -3.85 4.76 8.55
C TRP A 32 -2.54 5.50 8.33
N ILE A 33 -1.41 4.89 8.71
CA ILE A 33 -0.07 5.46 8.49
C ILE A 33 0.19 5.67 6.99
N VAL A 34 -0.18 4.69 6.15
CA VAL A 34 0.01 4.79 4.69
C VAL A 34 -0.87 5.90 4.09
N ILE A 35 -2.12 6.04 4.52
CA ILE A 35 -3.03 7.09 4.06
C ILE A 35 -2.46 8.47 4.41
N ILE A 36 -2.05 8.65 5.67
CA ILE A 36 -1.53 9.93 6.16
C ILE A 36 -0.23 10.29 5.43
N SER A 37 0.71 9.36 5.31
CA SER A 37 1.98 9.60 4.61
C SER A 37 1.79 9.91 3.12
N SER A 38 0.90 9.18 2.44
CA SER A 38 0.58 9.42 1.03
C SER A 38 -0.09 10.79 0.84
N PHE A 39 -0.95 11.21 1.76
CA PHE A 39 -1.59 12.52 1.72
C PHE A 39 -0.57 13.65 1.82
N PHE A 40 0.37 13.57 2.77
CA PHE A 40 1.44 14.56 2.89
C PHE A 40 2.35 14.59 1.66
N LEU A 41 2.71 13.42 1.12
CA LEU A 41 3.50 13.33 -0.11
C LEU A 41 2.77 13.97 -1.30
N GLY A 42 1.47 13.70 -1.43
CA GLY A 42 0.62 14.26 -2.48
C GLY A 42 0.54 15.78 -2.42
N ILE A 43 0.37 16.34 -1.22
CA ILE A 43 0.41 17.80 -1.02
C ILE A 43 1.77 18.38 -1.41
N PHE A 44 2.85 17.73 -0.98
CA PHE A 44 4.21 18.22 -1.26
C PHE A 44 4.50 18.25 -2.76
N ILE A 45 4.22 17.14 -3.47
CA ILE A 45 4.42 17.04 -4.92
C ILE A 45 3.51 18.04 -5.63
N GLY A 46 2.21 18.06 -5.32
CA GLY A 46 1.25 18.96 -5.96
C GLY A 46 1.57 20.44 -5.73
N SER A 47 2.01 20.81 -4.53
CA SER A 47 2.47 22.17 -4.23
C SER A 47 3.73 22.52 -5.02
N THR A 48 4.67 21.59 -5.12
CA THR A 48 5.91 21.78 -5.89
C THR A 48 5.60 21.99 -7.36
N ASP A 49 4.75 21.14 -7.96
CA ASP A 49 4.34 21.26 -9.36
C ASP A 49 3.62 22.58 -9.64
N PHE A 50 2.78 23.05 -8.71
CA PHE A 50 2.08 24.33 -8.85
C PHE A 50 3.04 25.53 -8.81
N VAL A 51 4.00 25.52 -7.88
CA VAL A 51 5.02 26.58 -7.76
C VAL A 51 5.90 26.60 -9.00
N LEU A 52 6.36 25.42 -9.45
CA LEU A 52 7.21 25.31 -10.63
C LEU A 52 6.47 25.77 -11.89
N SER A 53 5.21 25.37 -12.06
CA SER A 53 4.37 25.79 -13.19
C SER A 53 4.16 27.30 -13.23
N LYS A 54 3.94 27.94 -12.07
CA LYS A 54 3.83 29.41 -11.98
C LYS A 54 5.15 30.11 -12.32
N LEU A 55 6.28 29.60 -11.82
CA LEU A 55 7.60 30.16 -12.11
C LEU A 55 7.94 30.05 -13.60
N LEU A 56 7.70 28.90 -14.21
CA LEU A 56 7.90 28.69 -15.65
C LEU A 56 6.98 29.60 -16.47
N GLY A 57 5.72 29.76 -16.07
CA GLY A 57 4.78 30.68 -16.73
C GLY A 57 5.18 32.16 -16.63
N LEU A 58 5.89 32.55 -15.57
CA LEU A 58 6.48 33.90 -15.43
C LEU A 58 7.76 34.07 -16.25
N LEU A 59 8.54 33.01 -16.44
CA LEU A 59 9.82 33.06 -17.13
C LEU A 59 9.68 32.96 -18.66
N ILE A 60 8.67 32.23 -19.14
CA ILE A 60 8.38 32.03 -20.58
C ILE A 60 7.55 33.20 -21.15
N ARG A 61 6.91 33.99 -20.30
CA ARG A 61 6.14 35.17 -20.69
C ARG A 61 6.98 36.45 -20.70
#